data_AF-A0A6I7NWT9-F1
#
_entry.id   AF-A0A6I7NWT9-F1
#
_cell.length_a   1.000
_cell.length_b   1.000
_cell.length_c   1.000
_cell.angle_alpha   90.00
_cell.angle_beta   90.00
_cell.angle_gamma   90.00
#
_symmetry.space_group_name_H-M   'P 1'
#
loop_
_entity.id
_entity.type
_entity.pdbx_description
1 polymer ?
#
loop_
_entity_poly.entity_id
_entity_poly.type
_entity_poly.pdbx_seq_one_letter_code
_entity_poly.pdbx_strand_id
1 'polypeptide(L)'
;MQDVIEKLKTLQDILSERYRIEQELKNIPKSLSTKTELLTRLKKQYIEKNEEYEGTRTRIRDIKTRMDEAERDREHYEQQMAEIKTQREYEALDKEIREAGEREQQLRKELQREERGLEEMKHSLEREELMISEQEKELEEEQSRIESESDKKRKQIDALKSQADDVTPGMEEGLLFKFDRIIRSKEGEGIVPLRKGVCSGCNMILPRQFVNDVRSAEAIHFCPYCSKIVFYVEDDQASPDDDAEGLMDVLDDDATGGLADLIDEDDSFVDEEDLIDDLDSPLAPRDEDDEDDDEDEDDDTLVADDDEADVDEDDDDVDEVDEDSDDDLDEEEEEEENE
;
A
#
# COMPACT_ATOMS: atom_id res chain seq x y z
N MET A 1 -29.82 -28.20 -31.66
CA MET A 1 -29.76 -27.94 -30.20
C MET A 1 -28.43 -28.41 -29.61
N GLN A 2 -27.95 -29.62 -29.91
CA GLN A 2 -26.58 -30.04 -29.54
C GLN A 2 -25.49 -29.09 -30.06
N ASP A 3 -25.56 -28.67 -31.33
CA ASP A 3 -24.62 -27.68 -31.90
C ASP A 3 -24.62 -26.33 -31.14
N VAL A 4 -25.77 -25.91 -30.59
CA VAL A 4 -25.88 -24.67 -29.82
C VAL A 4 -25.25 -24.84 -28.44
N ILE A 5 -25.41 -26.01 -27.81
CA ILE A 5 -24.78 -26.35 -26.53
C ILE A 5 -23.25 -26.43 -26.68
N GLU A 6 -22.74 -27.00 -27.76
CA GLU A 6 -21.30 -27.04 -28.05
C GLU A 6 -20.72 -25.66 -28.29
N LYS A 7 -21.42 -24.82 -29.06
CA LYS A 7 -21.03 -23.42 -29.22
C LYS A 7 -21.10 -22.62 -27.91
N LEU A 8 -22.06 -22.91 -27.01
CA LEU A 8 -22.13 -22.27 -25.69
C LEU A 8 -21.00 -22.72 -24.76
N LYS A 9 -20.55 -23.98 -24.86
CA LYS A 9 -19.39 -24.47 -24.11
C LYS A 9 -18.10 -23.79 -24.58
N THR A 10 -17.88 -23.74 -25.89
CA THR A 10 -16.71 -23.02 -26.44
C THR A 10 -16.75 -21.53 -26.11
N LEU A 11 -17.93 -20.90 -26.15
CA LEU A 11 -18.11 -19.52 -25.70
C LEU A 11 -17.85 -19.36 -24.20
N GLN A 12 -18.24 -20.31 -23.35
CA GLN A 12 -17.90 -20.30 -21.93
C GLN A 12 -16.39 -20.26 -21.73
N ASP A 13 -15.66 -21.14 -22.40
CA ASP A 13 -14.21 -21.25 -22.24
C ASP A 13 -13.53 -19.92 -22.61
N ILE A 14 -13.92 -19.31 -23.73
CA ILE A 14 -13.42 -18.01 -24.18
C ILE A 14 -13.75 -16.89 -23.18
N LEU A 15 -15.01 -16.80 -22.73
CA LEU A 15 -15.46 -15.74 -21.83
C LEU A 15 -14.88 -15.89 -20.42
N SER A 16 -14.69 -17.12 -19.95
CA SER A 16 -14.07 -17.43 -18.65
C SER A 16 -12.60 -17.02 -18.63
N GLU A 17 -11.87 -17.34 -19.70
CA GLU A 17 -10.48 -16.93 -19.90
C GLU A 17 -10.37 -15.40 -19.97
N ARG A 18 -11.26 -14.75 -20.74
CA ARG A 18 -11.30 -13.29 -20.82
C ARG A 18 -11.53 -12.66 -19.44
N TYR A 19 -12.50 -13.19 -18.68
CA TYR A 19 -12.80 -12.70 -17.34
C TYR A 19 -11.62 -12.88 -16.37
N ARG A 20 -10.91 -14.00 -16.45
CA ARG A 20 -9.68 -14.22 -15.66
C ARG A 20 -8.63 -13.16 -15.95
N ILE A 21 -8.33 -12.92 -17.23
CA ILE A 21 -7.33 -11.92 -17.64
C ILE A 21 -7.80 -10.50 -17.25
N GLU A 22 -9.09 -10.19 -17.38
CA GLU A 22 -9.67 -8.91 -16.92
C GLU A 22 -9.51 -8.71 -15.41
N GLN A 23 -9.65 -9.77 -14.59
CA GLN A 23 -9.45 -9.72 -13.15
C GLN A 23 -7.98 -9.54 -12.78
N GLU A 24 -7.06 -10.22 -13.47
CA GLU A 24 -5.62 -10.01 -13.30
C GLU A 24 -5.23 -8.55 -13.58
N LEU A 25 -5.74 -7.96 -14.66
CA LEU A 25 -5.54 -6.54 -14.99
C LEU A 25 -6.08 -5.58 -13.92
N LYS A 26 -7.15 -5.92 -13.21
CA LYS A 26 -7.70 -5.11 -12.12
C LYS A 26 -6.89 -5.18 -10.83
N ASN A 27 -6.15 -6.27 -10.62
CA ASN A 27 -5.36 -6.48 -9.40
C ASN A 27 -3.96 -5.85 -9.51
N ILE A 28 -3.40 -5.77 -10.72
CA ILE A 28 -2.14 -5.11 -11.04
C ILE A 28 -1.99 -3.67 -10.44
N PRO A 29 -2.94 -2.74 -10.58
CA PRO A 29 -2.76 -1.38 -10.06
C PRO A 29 -2.67 -1.32 -8.52
N LYS A 30 -3.21 -2.31 -7.80
CA LYS A 30 -3.17 -2.32 -6.33
C LYS A 30 -1.77 -2.56 -5.78
N SER A 31 -0.98 -3.43 -6.41
CA SER A 31 0.40 -3.70 -5.96
C SER A 31 1.33 -2.52 -6.24
N LEU A 32 1.07 -1.75 -7.31
CA LEU A 32 1.79 -0.52 -7.60
C LEU A 32 1.41 0.61 -6.62
N SER A 33 0.13 0.71 -6.26
CA SER A 33 -0.37 1.70 -5.29
C SER A 33 0.39 1.61 -3.97
N THR A 34 0.49 0.42 -3.37
CA THR A 34 1.13 0.24 -2.06
C THR A 34 2.61 0.58 -2.08
N LYS A 35 3.35 0.19 -3.13
CA LYS A 35 4.76 0.57 -3.30
C LYS A 35 4.94 2.08 -3.49
N THR A 36 4.05 2.71 -4.27
CA THR A 36 4.08 4.16 -4.53
C THR A 36 3.78 4.95 -3.26
N GLU A 37 2.83 4.49 -2.44
CA GLU A 37 2.50 5.09 -1.13
C GLU A 37 3.69 4.99 -0.17
N LEU A 38 4.36 3.85 -0.11
CA LEU A 38 5.55 3.67 0.71
C LEU A 38 6.67 4.65 0.29
N LEU A 39 6.94 4.74 -1.01
CA LEU A 39 7.94 5.66 -1.55
C LEU A 39 7.59 7.12 -1.23
N THR A 40 6.32 7.49 -1.37
CA THR A 40 5.83 8.84 -1.04
C THR A 40 6.04 9.16 0.44
N ARG A 41 5.79 8.20 1.33
CA ARG A 41 6.04 8.35 2.76
C ARG A 41 7.53 8.53 3.05
N LEU A 42 8.41 7.76 2.42
CA LEU A 42 9.86 7.89 2.59
C LEU A 42 10.37 9.25 2.10
N LYS A 43 9.89 9.72 0.96
CA LYS A 43 10.20 11.08 0.46
C LYS A 43 9.76 12.15 1.44
N LYS A 44 8.56 12.02 2.03
CA LYS A 44 8.08 12.97 3.04
C LYS A 44 9.01 13.00 4.26
N GLN A 45 9.40 11.82 4.76
CA GLN A 45 10.34 11.72 5.89
C GLN A 45 11.71 12.31 5.56
N TYR A 46 12.20 12.12 4.33
CA TYR A 46 13.43 12.75 3.86
C TYR A 46 13.33 14.28 3.85
N ILE A 47 12.21 14.83 3.38
CA ILE A 47 11.98 16.29 3.37
C ILE A 47 11.99 16.83 4.80
N GLU A 48 11.26 16.21 5.73
CA GLU A 48 11.22 16.60 7.15
C GLU A 48 12.64 16.60 7.76
N LYS A 49 13.44 15.55 7.53
CA LYS A 49 14.83 15.48 8.01
C LYS A 49 15.75 16.50 7.34
N ASN A 50 15.52 16.80 6.07
CA ASN A 50 16.30 17.80 5.35
C ASN A 50 16.00 19.22 5.87
N GLU A 51 14.76 19.49 6.26
CA GLU A 51 14.39 20.73 6.95
C GLU A 51 15.08 20.84 8.32
N GLU A 52 15.12 19.76 9.11
CA GLU A 52 15.86 19.70 10.38
C GLU A 52 17.38 19.92 10.18
N TYR A 53 17.94 19.35 9.11
CA TYR A 53 19.34 19.53 8.73
C TYR A 53 19.65 20.99 8.41
N GLU A 54 18.84 21.64 7.57
CA GLU A 54 19.01 23.06 7.24
C GLU A 54 18.78 23.97 8.47
N GLY A 55 17.83 23.62 9.35
CA GLY A 55 17.62 24.30 10.64
C GLY A 55 18.83 24.20 11.58
N THR A 56 19.48 23.04 11.64
CA THR A 56 20.71 22.87 12.42
C THR A 56 21.86 23.64 11.78
N ARG A 57 21.94 23.65 10.45
CA ARG A 57 22.95 24.40 9.70
C ARG A 57 22.83 25.91 9.92
N THR A 58 21.62 26.46 10.02
CA THR A 58 21.42 27.88 10.38
C THR A 58 21.82 28.16 11.82
N ARG A 59 21.47 27.28 12.77
CA ARG A 59 21.91 27.38 14.18
C ARG A 59 23.44 27.40 14.31
N ILE A 60 24.15 26.56 13.56
CA ILE A 60 25.61 26.56 13.51
C ILE A 60 26.16 27.92 13.03
N ARG A 61 25.53 28.55 12.02
CA ARG A 61 25.94 29.89 11.57
C ARG A 61 25.71 30.96 12.64
N ASP A 62 24.61 30.88 13.37
CA ASP A 62 24.31 31.80 14.49
C ASP A 62 25.35 31.65 15.61
N ILE A 63 25.64 30.41 16.03
CA ILE A 63 26.65 30.13 17.05
C ILE A 63 28.03 30.67 16.64
N LYS A 64 28.43 30.51 15.37
CA LYS A 64 29.68 31.08 14.84
C LYS A 64 29.69 32.60 14.94
N THR A 65 28.60 33.25 14.56
CA THR A 65 28.47 34.71 14.64
C THR A 65 28.60 35.21 16.09
N ARG A 66 27.90 34.56 17.03
CA ARG A 66 27.96 34.88 18.47
C ARG A 66 29.33 34.60 19.07
N MET A 67 30.05 33.60 18.57
CA MET A 67 31.41 33.28 18.98
C MET A 67 32.38 34.38 18.52
N ASP A 68 32.27 34.82 17.27
CA ASP A 68 33.09 35.92 16.73
C ASP A 68 32.81 37.25 17.46
N GLU A 69 31.56 37.50 17.85
CA GLU A 69 31.19 38.65 18.69
C GLU A 69 31.85 38.58 20.07
N ALA A 70 31.78 37.43 20.74
CA ALA A 70 32.43 37.23 22.05
C ALA A 70 33.96 37.38 21.97
N GLU A 71 34.58 36.96 20.86
CA GLU A 71 36.01 37.14 20.62
C GLU A 71 36.35 38.63 20.44
N ARG A 72 35.57 39.37 19.64
CA ARG A 72 35.74 40.83 19.47
C ARG A 72 35.57 41.59 20.79
N ASP A 73 34.59 41.21 21.60
CA ASP A 73 34.38 41.82 22.92
C ASP A 73 35.58 41.56 23.84
N ARG A 74 36.10 40.33 23.87
CA ARG A 74 37.31 39.99 24.63
C ARG A 74 38.50 40.85 24.20
N GLU A 75 38.77 40.92 22.90
CA GLU A 75 39.84 41.73 22.35
C GLU A 75 39.67 43.23 22.68
N HIS A 76 38.42 43.73 22.66
CA HIS A 76 38.12 45.10 23.03
C HIS A 76 38.44 45.38 24.50
N TYR A 77 38.01 44.50 25.42
CA TYR A 77 38.32 44.63 26.84
C TYR A 77 39.82 44.48 27.13
N GLU A 78 40.52 43.59 26.42
CA GLU A 78 41.98 43.44 26.51
C GLU A 78 42.73 44.72 26.08
N GLN A 79 42.26 45.38 25.01
CA GLN A 79 42.81 46.68 24.58
C GLN A 79 42.57 47.77 25.62
N GLN A 80 41.36 47.86 26.18
CA GLN A 80 41.04 48.80 27.25
C GLN A 80 41.91 48.58 28.50
N MET A 81 42.34 47.34 28.75
CA MET A 81 43.20 47.01 29.89
C MET A 81 44.55 47.74 29.87
N ALA A 82 45.05 48.12 28.69
CA ALA A 82 46.31 48.88 28.56
C ALA A 82 46.21 50.35 28.99
N GLU A 83 44.99 50.91 29.09
CA GLU A 83 44.75 52.33 29.37
C GLU A 83 44.36 52.60 30.84
N ILE A 84 44.09 51.54 31.61
CA ILE A 84 43.59 51.62 33.00
C ILE A 84 44.66 52.17 33.95
N LYS A 85 44.24 53.02 34.90
CA LYS A 85 45.11 53.60 35.93
C LYS A 85 44.70 53.25 37.37
N THR A 86 43.49 52.74 37.59
CA THR A 86 42.99 52.41 38.93
C THR A 86 42.78 50.91 39.12
N GLN A 87 43.08 50.41 40.32
CA GLN A 87 42.96 48.99 40.66
C GLN A 87 41.51 48.48 40.50
N ARG A 88 40.51 49.32 40.81
CA ARG A 88 39.10 48.95 40.74
C ARG A 88 38.62 48.77 39.30
N GLU A 89 39.09 49.60 38.38
CA GLU A 89 38.79 49.47 36.94
C GLU A 89 39.45 48.20 36.37
N TYR A 90 40.67 47.88 36.83
CA TYR A 90 41.37 46.65 36.44
C TYR A 90 40.59 45.40 36.85
N GLU A 91 40.15 45.32 38.10
CA GLU A 91 39.36 44.17 38.59
C GLU A 91 38.03 44.01 37.86
N ALA A 92 37.39 45.11 37.45
CA ALA A 92 36.17 45.08 36.65
C ALA A 92 36.45 44.54 35.24
N LEU A 93 37.46 45.06 34.53
CA LEU A 93 37.80 44.61 33.17
C LEU A 93 38.34 43.17 33.15
N ASP A 94 39.12 42.76 34.14
CA ASP A 94 39.58 41.37 34.30
C ASP A 94 38.40 40.40 34.48
N LYS A 95 37.32 40.84 35.16
CA LYS A 95 36.08 40.06 35.27
C LYS A 95 35.36 39.94 33.92
N GLU A 96 35.19 41.05 33.19
CA GLU A 96 34.55 41.05 31.87
C GLU A 96 35.31 40.18 30.85
N ILE A 97 36.65 40.23 30.85
CA ILE A 97 37.50 39.38 29.99
C ILE A 97 37.31 37.91 30.31
N ARG A 98 37.27 37.54 31.60
CA ARG A 98 36.99 36.16 32.01
C ARG A 98 35.61 35.71 31.56
N GLU A 99 34.58 36.53 31.76
CA GLU A 99 33.23 36.19 31.34
C GLU A 99 33.10 36.06 29.82
N ALA A 100 33.75 36.93 29.05
CA ALA A 100 33.82 36.81 27.59
C ALA A 100 34.54 35.53 27.15
N GLY A 101 35.68 35.20 27.79
CA GLY A 101 36.42 33.96 27.50
C GLY A 101 35.65 32.68 27.88
N GLU A 102 34.93 32.69 29.00
CA GLU A 102 34.05 31.58 29.39
C GLU A 102 32.89 31.41 28.39
N ARG A 103 32.29 32.52 27.93
CA ARG A 103 31.24 32.52 26.91
C ARG A 103 31.73 31.96 25.58
N GLU A 104 32.92 32.38 25.11
CA GLU A 104 33.56 31.83 23.92
C GLU A 104 33.78 30.31 24.06
N GLN A 105 34.30 29.85 25.21
CA GLN A 105 34.54 28.42 25.43
C GLN A 105 33.23 27.61 25.45
N GLN A 106 32.15 28.17 25.99
CA GLN A 106 30.82 27.55 25.98
C GLN A 106 30.27 27.45 24.54
N LEU A 107 30.30 28.55 23.79
CA LEU A 107 29.86 28.59 22.38
C LEU A 107 30.68 27.63 21.51
N ARG A 108 31.98 27.52 21.74
CA ARG A 108 32.85 26.57 21.03
C ARG A 108 32.50 25.11 21.30
N LYS A 109 32.14 24.77 22.55
CA LYS A 109 31.67 23.42 22.91
C LYS A 109 30.31 23.13 22.29
N GLU A 110 29.41 24.11 22.26
CA GLU A 110 28.10 24.02 21.62
C GLU A 110 28.25 23.81 20.10
N LEU A 111 29.09 24.63 19.46
CA LEU A 111 29.41 24.53 18.04
C LEU A 111 29.92 23.13 17.67
N GLN A 112 30.87 22.59 18.42
CA GLN A 112 31.42 21.26 18.16
C GLN A 112 30.36 20.15 18.29
N ARG A 113 29.38 20.30 19.20
CA ARG A 113 28.27 19.35 19.34
C ARG A 113 27.32 19.41 18.16
N GLU A 114 26.91 20.62 17.78
CA GLU A 114 26.00 20.83 16.64
C GLU A 114 26.67 20.38 15.33
N GLU A 115 27.96 20.68 15.12
CA GLU A 115 28.69 20.24 13.92
C GLU A 115 28.77 18.71 13.81
N ARG A 116 28.98 18.00 14.92
CA ARG A 116 28.93 16.53 14.94
C ARG A 116 27.53 16.01 14.61
N GLY A 117 26.49 16.59 15.22
CA GLY A 117 25.11 16.23 14.92
C GLY A 117 24.76 16.48 13.44
N LEU A 118 25.26 17.57 12.86
CA LEU A 118 25.07 17.90 11.45
C LEU A 118 25.74 16.87 10.53
N GLU A 119 26.95 16.40 10.84
CA GLU A 119 27.61 15.33 10.09
C GLU A 119 26.83 14.01 10.16
N GLU A 120 26.33 13.63 11.34
CA GLU A 120 25.51 12.43 11.52
C GLU A 120 24.20 12.52 10.73
N MET A 121 23.52 13.66 10.79
CA MET A 121 22.31 13.93 9.99
C MET A 121 22.60 13.88 8.49
N LYS A 122 23.70 14.49 8.04
CA LYS A 122 24.11 14.44 6.63
C LYS A 122 24.30 13.01 6.15
N HIS A 123 25.01 12.18 6.93
CA HIS A 123 25.23 10.77 6.57
C HIS A 123 23.93 9.95 6.64
N SER A 124 22.96 10.33 7.47
CA SER A 124 21.62 9.73 7.45
C SER A 124 20.86 10.10 6.18
N LEU A 125 20.85 11.38 5.80
CA LEU A 125 20.20 11.87 4.59
C LEU A 125 20.77 11.25 3.33
N GLU A 126 22.10 11.16 3.20
CA GLU A 126 22.75 10.52 2.05
C GLU A 126 22.34 9.03 1.92
N ARG A 127 22.20 8.31 3.04
CA ARG A 127 21.74 6.92 3.03
C ARG A 127 20.27 6.80 2.61
N GLU A 128 19.42 7.69 3.10
CA GLU A 128 18.00 7.72 2.75
C GLU A 128 17.78 8.12 1.29
N GLU A 129 18.56 9.07 0.76
CA GLU A 129 18.53 9.47 -0.63
C GLU A 129 18.91 8.31 -1.55
N LEU A 130 19.96 7.55 -1.21
CA LEU A 130 20.34 6.35 -1.94
C LEU A 130 19.22 5.30 -1.93
N MET A 131 18.63 5.04 -0.76
CA MET A 131 17.52 4.09 -0.62
C MET A 131 16.30 4.52 -1.43
N ILE A 132 15.95 5.81 -1.43
CA ILE A 132 14.85 6.36 -2.22
C ILE A 132 15.13 6.19 -3.70
N SER A 133 16.35 6.50 -4.16
CA SER A 133 16.73 6.38 -5.57
C SER A 133 16.73 4.92 -6.06
N GLU A 134 17.17 3.97 -5.23
CA GLU A 134 17.08 2.54 -5.54
C GLU A 134 15.61 2.10 -5.66
N GLN A 135 14.75 2.48 -4.72
CA GLN A 135 13.33 2.14 -4.76
C GLN A 135 12.58 2.81 -5.92
N GLU A 136 12.96 4.03 -6.31
CA GLU A 136 12.43 4.70 -7.49
C GLU A 136 12.74 3.91 -8.76
N LYS A 137 13.99 3.48 -8.93
CA LYS A 137 14.41 2.69 -10.08
C LYS A 137 13.68 1.35 -10.13
N GLU A 138 13.61 0.64 -9.00
CA GLU A 138 12.87 -0.63 -8.92
C GLU A 138 11.39 -0.44 -9.27
N LEU A 139 10.79 0.66 -8.83
CA LEU A 139 9.39 0.97 -9.09
C LEU A 139 9.17 1.33 -10.57
N GLU A 140 10.08 2.07 -11.19
CA GLU A 140 10.02 2.41 -12.62
C GLU A 140 10.20 1.16 -13.51
N GLU A 141 11.16 0.30 -13.18
CA GLU A 141 11.36 -0.99 -13.86
C GLU A 141 10.13 -1.89 -13.74
N GLU A 142 9.55 -1.98 -12.53
CA GLU A 142 8.34 -2.75 -12.28
C GLU A 142 7.14 -2.18 -13.04
N GLN A 143 6.97 -0.85 -13.07
CA GLN A 143 5.91 -0.18 -13.83
C GLN A 143 6.03 -0.48 -15.32
N SER A 144 7.23 -0.35 -15.90
CA SER A 144 7.49 -0.66 -17.30
C SER A 144 7.20 -2.12 -17.64
N ARG A 145 7.62 -3.05 -16.76
CA ARG A 145 7.32 -4.48 -16.90
C ARG A 145 5.82 -4.75 -16.88
N ILE A 146 5.12 -4.18 -15.89
CA ILE A 146 3.68 -4.30 -15.73
C ILE A 146 2.92 -3.71 -16.91
N GLU A 147 3.36 -2.58 -17.45
CA GLU A 147 2.74 -1.95 -18.62
C GLU A 147 2.87 -2.87 -19.85
N SER A 148 4.06 -3.42 -20.09
CA SER A 148 4.30 -4.41 -21.15
C SER A 148 3.42 -5.65 -21.01
N GLU A 149 3.28 -6.18 -19.80
CA GLU A 149 2.41 -7.32 -19.51
C GLU A 149 0.93 -6.96 -19.69
N SER A 150 0.54 -5.77 -19.26
CA SER A 150 -0.83 -5.27 -19.38
C SER A 150 -1.23 -5.13 -20.84
N ASP A 151 -0.34 -4.63 -21.70
CA ASP A 151 -0.59 -4.51 -23.13
C ASP A 151 -0.65 -5.88 -23.83
N LYS A 152 0.18 -6.85 -23.42
CA LYS A 152 0.05 -8.24 -23.90
C LYS A 152 -1.31 -8.82 -23.52
N LYS A 153 -1.74 -8.63 -22.28
CA LYS A 153 -3.05 -9.09 -21.78
C LYS A 153 -4.22 -8.39 -22.49
N ARG A 154 -4.13 -7.09 -22.77
CA ARG A 154 -5.12 -6.35 -23.57
C ARG A 154 -5.25 -6.92 -24.98
N LYS A 155 -4.12 -7.19 -25.66
CA LYS A 155 -4.11 -7.86 -26.97
C LYS A 155 -4.74 -9.26 -26.92
N GLN A 156 -4.49 -10.02 -25.86
CA GLN A 156 -5.12 -11.32 -25.63
C GLN A 156 -6.64 -11.19 -25.45
N ILE A 157 -7.10 -10.20 -24.68
CA ILE A 157 -8.52 -9.90 -24.51
C ILE A 157 -9.17 -9.57 -25.85
N ASP A 158 -8.54 -8.75 -26.69
CA ASP A 158 -9.10 -8.39 -27.99
C ASP A 158 -9.12 -9.58 -28.96
N ALA A 159 -8.12 -10.46 -28.92
CA ALA A 159 -8.15 -11.72 -29.65
C ALA A 159 -9.29 -12.65 -29.17
N LEU A 160 -9.52 -12.76 -27.86
CA LEU A 160 -10.62 -13.53 -27.29
C LEU A 160 -11.98 -12.93 -27.63
N LYS A 161 -12.11 -11.60 -27.72
CA LYS A 161 -13.33 -10.95 -28.21
C LYS A 161 -13.60 -11.34 -29.67
N SER A 162 -12.60 -11.27 -30.54
CA SER A 162 -12.74 -11.70 -31.94
C SER A 162 -13.16 -13.17 -32.04
N GLN A 163 -12.56 -14.05 -31.22
CA GLN A 163 -12.96 -15.46 -31.19
C GLN A 163 -14.40 -15.65 -30.69
N ALA A 164 -14.85 -14.86 -29.72
CA ALA A 164 -16.25 -14.88 -29.28
C ALA A 164 -17.20 -14.40 -30.39
N ASP A 165 -16.81 -13.37 -31.15
CA ASP A 165 -17.57 -12.84 -32.29
C ASP A 165 -17.66 -13.84 -33.45
N ASP A 166 -16.70 -14.76 -33.59
CA ASP A 166 -16.75 -15.84 -34.59
C ASP A 166 -17.70 -16.99 -34.19
N VAL A 167 -17.94 -17.20 -32.90
CA VAL A 167 -18.77 -18.31 -32.37
C VAL A 167 -20.24 -17.91 -32.15
N THR A 168 -20.49 -16.62 -31.91
CA THR A 168 -21.82 -16.03 -31.70
C THR A 168 -22.78 -16.01 -32.90
N PRO A 169 -22.36 -16.09 -34.19
CA PRO A 169 -23.28 -16.10 -35.32
C PRO A 169 -24.26 -17.28 -35.26
N GLY A 170 -25.55 -16.95 -35.38
CA GLY A 170 -26.65 -17.92 -35.32
C GLY A 170 -27.20 -18.17 -33.91
N MET A 171 -26.79 -17.40 -32.90
CA MET A 171 -27.40 -17.39 -31.56
C MET A 171 -28.34 -16.21 -31.37
N GLU A 172 -29.31 -16.37 -30.48
CA GLU A 172 -30.22 -15.28 -30.07
C GLU A 172 -29.49 -14.26 -29.20
N GLU A 173 -29.57 -12.98 -29.55
CA GLU A 173 -28.88 -11.89 -28.84
C GLU A 173 -29.29 -11.80 -27.36
N GLY A 174 -30.56 -12.07 -27.05
CA GLY A 174 -31.06 -12.12 -25.67
C GLY A 174 -30.48 -13.27 -24.83
N LEU A 175 -30.12 -14.39 -25.46
CA LEU A 175 -29.42 -15.50 -24.81
C LEU A 175 -27.97 -15.13 -24.52
N LEU A 176 -27.28 -14.53 -25.50
CA LEU A 176 -25.89 -14.10 -25.38
C LEU A 176 -25.71 -13.07 -24.25
N PHE A 177 -26.59 -12.07 -24.17
CA PHE A 177 -26.55 -11.06 -23.12
C PHE A 177 -26.71 -11.66 -21.73
N LYS A 178 -27.67 -12.59 -21.56
CA LYS A 178 -27.87 -13.30 -20.30
C LYS A 178 -26.65 -14.16 -19.96
N PHE A 179 -26.08 -14.83 -20.95
CA PHE A 179 -24.93 -15.70 -20.78
C PHE A 179 -23.68 -14.94 -20.34
N ASP A 180 -23.31 -13.84 -21.00
CA ASP A 180 -22.16 -13.00 -20.60
C ASP A 180 -22.33 -12.48 -19.17
N ARG A 181 -23.55 -12.07 -18.78
CA ARG A 181 -23.85 -11.64 -17.41
C ARG A 181 -23.68 -12.77 -16.38
N ILE A 182 -24.11 -13.99 -16.70
CA ILE A 182 -23.93 -15.15 -15.82
C ILE A 182 -22.43 -15.45 -15.67
N ILE A 183 -21.67 -15.50 -16.75
CA ILE A 183 -20.23 -15.76 -16.75
C ILE A 183 -19.48 -14.76 -15.85
N ARG A 184 -19.77 -13.46 -15.99
CA ARG A 184 -19.16 -12.40 -15.17
C ARG A 184 -19.51 -12.50 -13.68
N SER A 185 -20.74 -12.93 -13.36
CA SER A 185 -21.23 -12.96 -11.97
C SER A 185 -20.99 -14.29 -11.24
N LYS A 186 -20.70 -15.36 -11.97
CA LYS A 186 -20.52 -16.73 -11.46
C LYS A 186 -19.16 -17.30 -11.85
N GLU A 187 -18.13 -16.45 -11.81
CA GLU A 187 -16.71 -16.84 -11.85
C GLU A 187 -16.30 -17.62 -13.10
N GLY A 188 -16.85 -17.31 -14.27
CA GLY A 188 -16.44 -17.96 -15.52
C GLY A 188 -17.34 -19.12 -15.96
N GLU A 189 -18.28 -19.57 -15.15
CA GLU A 189 -19.10 -20.75 -15.45
C GLU A 189 -20.58 -20.40 -15.67
N GLY A 190 -21.04 -20.56 -16.91
CA GLY A 190 -22.39 -20.22 -17.35
C GLY A 190 -23.22 -21.40 -17.87
N ILE A 191 -22.58 -22.51 -18.24
CA ILE A 191 -23.21 -23.75 -18.72
C ILE A 191 -22.66 -24.97 -17.96
N VAL A 192 -23.56 -25.77 -17.39
CA VAL A 192 -23.19 -26.88 -16.50
C VAL A 192 -23.99 -28.15 -16.80
N PRO A 193 -23.40 -29.35 -16.64
CA PRO A 193 -24.12 -30.60 -16.85
C PRO A 193 -25.15 -30.86 -15.74
N LEU A 194 -26.29 -31.44 -16.10
CA LEU A 194 -27.29 -31.97 -15.19
C LEU A 194 -27.09 -33.48 -15.07
N ARG A 195 -26.74 -33.95 -13.87
CA ARG A 195 -26.44 -35.37 -13.59
C ARG A 195 -27.40 -35.90 -12.53
N LYS A 196 -28.05 -37.05 -12.77
CA LYS A 196 -29.01 -37.67 -11.83
C LYS A 196 -30.09 -36.71 -11.25
N GLY A 197 -30.49 -35.68 -12.01
CA GLY A 197 -31.46 -34.67 -11.53
C GLY A 197 -30.87 -33.52 -10.69
N VAL A 198 -29.54 -33.45 -10.56
CA VAL A 198 -28.81 -32.43 -9.79
C VAL A 198 -28.10 -31.47 -10.73
N CYS A 199 -28.21 -30.17 -10.45
CA CYS A 199 -27.45 -29.13 -11.14
C CYS A 199 -26.00 -29.11 -10.64
N SER A 200 -25.01 -29.43 -11.49
CA SER A 200 -23.60 -29.48 -11.06
C SER A 200 -23.01 -28.12 -10.64
N GLY A 201 -23.60 -27.00 -11.05
CA GLY A 201 -23.11 -25.67 -10.66
C GLY A 201 -23.58 -25.14 -9.29
N CYS A 202 -24.63 -25.71 -8.69
CA CYS A 202 -25.10 -25.31 -7.35
C CYS A 202 -25.53 -26.48 -6.46
N ASN A 203 -25.37 -27.70 -6.97
CA ASN A 203 -25.62 -28.97 -6.30
C ASN A 203 -27.04 -29.14 -5.75
N MET A 204 -28.01 -28.37 -6.27
CA MET A 204 -29.42 -28.48 -5.89
C MET A 204 -30.14 -29.50 -6.77
N ILE A 205 -31.05 -30.24 -6.16
CA ILE A 205 -31.95 -31.18 -6.84
C ILE A 205 -33.03 -30.38 -7.58
N LEU A 206 -33.17 -30.64 -8.88
CA LEU A 206 -34.14 -29.97 -9.72
C LEU A 206 -35.46 -30.77 -9.80
N PRO A 207 -36.61 -30.08 -9.94
CA PRO A 207 -37.91 -30.76 -10.09
C PRO A 207 -37.92 -31.73 -11.27
N ARG A 208 -38.55 -32.90 -11.11
CA ARG A 208 -38.59 -33.94 -12.16
C ARG A 208 -39.16 -33.45 -13.50
N GLN A 209 -40.15 -32.55 -13.46
CA GLN A 209 -40.71 -31.91 -14.65
C GLN A 209 -39.63 -31.11 -15.39
N PHE A 210 -38.90 -30.26 -14.67
CA PHE A 210 -37.79 -29.48 -15.23
C PHE A 210 -36.66 -30.37 -15.79
N VAL A 211 -36.33 -31.48 -15.12
CA VAL A 211 -35.33 -32.44 -15.63
C VAL A 211 -35.79 -33.07 -16.95
N ASN A 212 -37.08 -33.39 -17.08
CA ASN A 212 -37.64 -33.92 -18.34
C ASN A 212 -37.61 -32.87 -19.46
N ASP A 213 -37.90 -31.61 -19.14
CA ASP A 213 -37.84 -30.49 -20.09
C ASP A 213 -36.40 -30.31 -20.60
N VAL A 214 -35.40 -30.31 -19.70
CA VAL A 214 -33.98 -30.25 -20.07
C VAL A 214 -33.54 -31.47 -20.90
N ARG A 215 -34.08 -32.66 -20.59
CA ARG A 215 -33.80 -33.90 -21.34
C ARG A 215 -34.41 -33.89 -22.75
N SER A 216 -35.55 -33.24 -22.94
CA SER A 216 -36.19 -33.11 -24.26
C SER A 216 -35.34 -32.31 -25.26
N ALA A 217 -34.43 -31.47 -24.75
CA ALA A 217 -33.54 -30.62 -25.52
C ALA A 217 -34.24 -29.77 -26.60
N GLU A 218 -35.50 -29.39 -26.37
CA GLU A 218 -36.30 -28.54 -27.28
C GLU A 218 -35.95 -27.05 -27.13
N ALA A 219 -35.61 -26.60 -25.92
CA ALA A 219 -35.22 -25.23 -25.60
C ALA A 219 -34.06 -25.17 -24.60
N ILE A 220 -33.43 -23.99 -24.48
CA ILE A 220 -32.39 -23.73 -23.48
C ILE A 220 -33.06 -23.39 -22.15
N HIS A 221 -32.71 -24.15 -21.12
CA HIS A 221 -33.25 -23.96 -19.77
C HIS A 221 -32.18 -23.43 -18.81
N PHE A 222 -32.60 -22.51 -17.94
CA PHE A 222 -31.78 -21.93 -16.89
C PHE A 222 -32.16 -22.54 -15.55
N CYS A 223 -31.18 -22.91 -14.74
CA CYS A 223 -31.41 -23.40 -13.38
C CYS A 223 -32.15 -22.32 -12.54
N PRO A 224 -33.28 -22.63 -11.90
CA PRO A 224 -34.03 -21.66 -11.10
C PRO A 224 -33.27 -21.16 -9.86
N TYR A 225 -32.25 -21.91 -9.40
CA TYR A 225 -31.48 -21.58 -8.20
C TYR A 225 -30.24 -20.75 -8.49
N CYS A 226 -29.43 -21.14 -9.48
CA CYS A 226 -28.16 -20.47 -9.77
C CYS A 226 -28.13 -19.71 -11.09
N SER A 227 -29.23 -19.76 -11.86
CA SER A 227 -29.39 -19.14 -13.18
C SER A 227 -28.39 -19.59 -14.25
N LYS A 228 -27.56 -20.62 -14.00
CA LYS A 228 -26.69 -21.22 -15.03
C LYS A 228 -27.51 -22.01 -16.04
N ILE A 229 -27.06 -22.05 -17.29
CA ILE A 229 -27.64 -22.90 -18.34
C ILE A 229 -27.35 -24.35 -17.99
N VAL A 230 -28.35 -25.22 -18.07
CA VAL A 230 -28.20 -26.65 -17.79
C VAL A 230 -28.37 -27.47 -19.06
N PHE A 231 -27.52 -28.49 -19.24
CA PHE A 231 -27.68 -29.47 -20.31
C PHE A 231 -27.68 -30.89 -19.74
N TYR A 232 -28.50 -31.77 -20.30
CA TYR A 232 -28.57 -33.15 -19.85
C TYR A 232 -27.36 -33.95 -20.35
N VAL A 233 -26.75 -34.75 -19.46
CA VAL A 233 -25.73 -35.74 -19.80
C VAL A 233 -26.29 -37.11 -19.43
N GLU A 234 -26.28 -38.04 -20.37
CA GLU A 234 -26.59 -39.44 -20.09
C GLU A 234 -25.39 -40.04 -19.33
N ASP A 235 -25.64 -40.54 -18.13
CA ASP A 235 -24.65 -41.25 -17.32
C ASP A 235 -24.41 -42.65 -17.94
N ASP A 236 -23.71 -42.72 -19.08
CA ASP A 236 -23.26 -43.98 -19.69
C ASP A 236 -21.95 -44.52 -19.05
N GLN A 237 -21.52 -43.94 -17.93
CA GLN A 237 -20.39 -44.39 -17.12
C GLN A 237 -20.77 -44.31 -15.63
N ALA A 238 -21.84 -45.00 -15.24
CA ALA A 238 -21.91 -45.53 -13.89
C ALA A 238 -21.18 -46.88 -13.92
N SER A 239 -19.93 -46.92 -13.44
CA SER A 239 -19.40 -48.16 -12.88
C SER A 239 -20.41 -48.66 -11.85
N PRO A 240 -20.93 -49.90 -11.93
CA PRO A 240 -22.01 -50.37 -11.08
C PRO A 240 -21.65 -50.62 -9.60
N ASP A 241 -20.53 -50.08 -9.08
CA ASP A 241 -19.89 -50.66 -7.89
C ASP A 241 -20.03 -49.85 -6.58
N ASP A 242 -20.71 -48.70 -6.54
CA ASP A 242 -20.66 -47.84 -5.32
C ASP A 242 -21.93 -47.71 -4.48
N ASP A 243 -23.10 -48.28 -4.83
CA ASP A 243 -24.30 -48.09 -4.00
C ASP A 243 -25.26 -49.30 -4.02
N ALA A 244 -24.87 -50.43 -3.42
CA ALA A 244 -25.83 -51.51 -3.11
C ALA A 244 -25.44 -52.51 -2.02
N GLU A 245 -24.40 -52.32 -1.20
CA GLU A 245 -24.15 -53.20 -0.04
C GLU A 245 -23.69 -52.40 1.17
N GLY A 246 -24.59 -52.17 2.13
CA GLY A 246 -24.23 -51.49 3.38
C GLY A 246 -25.39 -51.14 4.32
N LEU A 247 -26.65 -51.30 3.89
CA LEU A 247 -27.79 -50.91 4.72
C LEU A 247 -28.83 -52.03 4.90
N MET A 248 -28.38 -53.23 5.28
CA MET A 248 -29.27 -54.30 5.75
C MET A 248 -28.56 -55.31 6.66
N ASP A 249 -27.92 -54.89 7.75
CA ASP A 249 -27.42 -55.84 8.75
C ASP A 249 -27.38 -55.33 10.20
N VAL A 250 -28.41 -54.58 10.64
CA VAL A 250 -28.58 -54.26 12.07
C VAL A 250 -30.06 -54.30 12.47
N LEU A 251 -30.73 -55.44 12.29
CA LEU A 251 -31.94 -55.78 13.05
C LEU A 251 -31.94 -57.27 13.38
N ASP A 252 -32.17 -57.57 14.66
CA ASP A 252 -32.22 -58.86 15.38
C ASP A 252 -30.83 -59.41 15.82
N ASP A 253 -30.54 -59.71 17.09
CA ASP A 253 -31.30 -59.75 18.34
C ASP A 253 -30.31 -59.84 19.53
N ASP A 254 -30.80 -59.58 20.76
CA ASP A 254 -30.19 -59.91 22.06
C ASP A 254 -28.93 -59.16 22.59
N ALA A 255 -29.12 -57.98 23.17
CA ALA A 255 -28.40 -57.58 24.40
C ALA A 255 -29.11 -56.42 25.12
N THR A 256 -30.13 -56.74 25.90
CA THR A 256 -30.57 -55.87 27.00
C THR A 256 -29.46 -55.81 28.06
N GLY A 257 -28.71 -54.71 28.10
CA GLY A 257 -27.69 -54.43 29.13
C GLY A 257 -27.74 -52.95 29.53
N GLY A 258 -27.87 -52.70 30.83
CA GLY A 258 -28.36 -51.45 31.40
C GLY A 258 -27.40 -50.26 31.37
N LEU A 259 -28.03 -49.09 31.55
CA LEU A 259 -27.48 -47.73 31.61
C LEU A 259 -26.72 -47.43 32.93
N ALA A 260 -25.77 -48.28 33.32
CA ALA A 260 -25.00 -48.08 34.55
C ALA A 260 -23.60 -48.71 34.45
N ASP A 261 -22.67 -48.10 33.70
CA ASP A 261 -21.22 -48.35 33.89
C ASP A 261 -20.30 -47.31 33.22
N LEU A 262 -20.60 -46.01 33.36
CA LEU A 262 -19.68 -44.94 32.96
C LEU A 262 -19.55 -43.93 34.09
N ILE A 263 -18.99 -44.39 35.21
CA ILE A 263 -18.42 -43.53 36.25
C ILE A 263 -17.07 -44.12 36.65
N ASP A 264 -16.04 -43.32 36.34
CA ASP A 264 -14.71 -43.22 36.94
C ASP A 264 -13.60 -44.26 36.69
N GLU A 265 -12.39 -43.67 36.67
CA GLU A 265 -11.05 -44.25 36.84
C GLU A 265 -10.21 -44.56 35.57
N ASP A 266 -9.55 -43.49 35.11
CA ASP A 266 -8.10 -43.29 35.25
C ASP A 266 -7.15 -43.56 34.06
N ASP A 267 -6.41 -42.48 33.79
CA ASP A 267 -4.98 -42.36 33.52
C ASP A 267 -4.29 -42.59 32.16
N SER A 268 -3.42 -41.60 31.91
CA SER A 268 -2.23 -41.55 31.06
C SER A 268 -2.39 -41.33 29.54
N PHE A 269 -2.24 -40.05 29.13
CA PHE A 269 -1.65 -39.71 27.84
C PHE A 269 -0.47 -38.76 28.06
N VAL A 270 0.70 -39.20 27.60
CA VAL A 270 1.98 -38.49 27.58
C VAL A 270 2.23 -38.13 26.12
N ASP A 271 2.63 -36.90 25.82
CA ASP A 271 3.43 -36.53 24.63
C ASP A 271 3.93 -35.10 24.89
N GLU A 272 5.17 -34.89 25.33
CA GLU A 272 6.42 -34.84 24.55
C GLU A 272 6.55 -33.50 23.80
N GLU A 273 7.09 -32.52 24.54
CA GLU A 273 7.67 -31.28 24.04
C GLU A 273 9.00 -31.58 23.33
N ASP A 274 9.27 -30.92 22.20
CA ASP A 274 10.52 -30.16 22.03
C ASP A 274 10.55 -29.34 20.71
N LEU A 275 11.20 -28.17 20.81
CA LEU A 275 11.74 -27.27 19.77
C LEU A 275 10.85 -26.08 19.31
N ILE A 276 11.17 -24.87 19.79
CA ILE A 276 12.03 -23.88 19.09
C ILE A 276 12.29 -22.64 20.00
N ASP A 277 13.55 -22.22 19.98
CA ASP A 277 14.25 -21.11 20.68
C ASP A 277 13.66 -19.69 20.57
N ASP A 278 13.78 -18.99 21.71
CA ASP A 278 14.27 -17.63 21.98
C ASP A 278 14.25 -16.53 20.89
N LEU A 279 13.71 -15.36 21.25
CA LEU A 279 14.38 -14.05 21.15
C LEU A 279 13.57 -12.91 21.83
N ASP A 280 14.01 -12.57 23.05
CA ASP A 280 14.25 -11.24 23.62
C ASP A 280 13.28 -10.06 23.33
N SER A 281 12.57 -9.59 24.38
CA SER A 281 12.17 -8.18 24.51
C SER A 281 11.85 -7.81 25.98
N PRO A 282 12.23 -6.60 26.46
CA PRO A 282 12.57 -6.39 27.86
C PRO A 282 11.46 -5.77 28.73
N LEU A 283 11.66 -6.02 30.03
CA LEU A 283 10.92 -5.59 31.22
C LEU A 283 10.55 -4.10 31.25
N ALA A 284 9.28 -3.81 31.56
CA ALA A 284 8.83 -2.53 32.11
C ALA A 284 8.69 -2.65 33.63
N PRO A 285 9.23 -1.72 34.44
CA PRO A 285 8.97 -1.70 35.86
C PRO A 285 7.66 -0.94 36.17
N ARG A 286 6.89 -1.53 37.09
CA ARG A 286 5.83 -0.87 37.85
C ARG A 286 6.47 -0.12 39.01
N ASP A 287 6.05 1.11 39.23
CA ASP A 287 6.07 1.72 40.56
C ASP A 287 4.69 2.35 40.82
N GLU A 288 4.17 2.01 42.00
CA GLU A 288 2.91 2.44 42.59
C GLU A 288 3.13 3.74 43.40
N ASP A 289 2.01 4.43 43.62
CA ASP A 289 1.72 5.40 44.69
C ASP A 289 2.29 6.83 44.59
N ASP A 290 1.38 7.79 44.44
CA ASP A 290 1.15 8.83 45.46
C ASP A 290 -0.22 9.52 45.22
N GLU A 291 -1.07 9.44 46.25
CA GLU A 291 -2.26 10.27 46.46
C GLU A 291 -1.81 11.68 46.89
N ASP A 292 -2.49 12.74 46.42
CA ASP A 292 -3.01 13.85 47.24
C ASP A 292 -3.54 15.00 46.35
N ASP A 293 -4.85 15.28 46.52
CA ASP A 293 -5.51 16.58 46.72
C ASP A 293 -4.96 17.86 46.07
N ASP A 294 -5.79 18.55 45.25
CA ASP A 294 -6.57 19.72 45.71
C ASP A 294 -7.21 20.51 44.54
N GLU A 295 -8.52 20.71 44.70
CA GLU A 295 -9.36 21.90 44.47
C GLU A 295 -9.12 22.89 43.31
N ASP A 296 -10.23 23.11 42.58
CA ASP A 296 -10.81 24.38 42.11
C ASP A 296 -10.06 25.29 41.11
N GLU A 297 -10.69 25.56 39.97
CA GLU A 297 -11.34 26.87 39.71
C GLU A 297 -12.03 26.89 38.34
N ASP A 298 -13.30 27.30 38.35
CA ASP A 298 -14.09 27.73 37.20
C ASP A 298 -13.46 28.97 36.53
N ASP A 299 -13.44 29.05 35.19
CA ASP A 299 -13.60 30.34 34.50
C ASP A 299 -14.23 30.15 33.11
N ASP A 300 -15.53 30.32 33.11
CA ASP A 300 -16.34 31.12 32.19
C ASP A 300 -15.71 31.69 30.89
N THR A 301 -16.57 31.64 29.86
CA THR A 301 -16.94 32.77 28.96
C THR A 301 -16.32 33.01 27.56
N LEU A 302 -17.28 33.10 26.60
CA LEU A 302 -17.37 33.94 25.37
C LEU A 302 -16.65 33.41 24.12
N VAL A 303 -17.29 33.02 23.01
CA VAL A 303 -18.33 33.66 22.16
C VAL A 303 -17.99 35.09 21.74
N ALA A 304 -17.43 35.22 20.54
CA ALA A 304 -17.52 36.33 19.57
C ALA A 304 -16.41 36.09 18.52
N ASP A 305 -16.51 36.45 17.26
CA ASP A 305 -17.58 36.83 16.34
C ASP A 305 -16.89 36.78 14.96
N ASP A 306 -17.68 36.52 13.92
CA ASP A 306 -17.32 36.79 12.53
C ASP A 306 -16.83 38.23 12.37
N ASP A 307 -15.73 38.44 11.65
CA ASP A 307 -15.54 39.68 10.92
C ASP A 307 -14.82 39.41 9.59
N GLU A 308 -15.61 39.57 8.54
CA GLU A 308 -15.19 39.66 7.15
C GLU A 308 -14.35 40.92 6.95
N ALA A 309 -13.25 40.77 6.21
CA ALA A 309 -12.58 41.90 5.58
C ALA A 309 -12.11 41.44 4.20
N ASP A 310 -13.05 41.42 3.25
CA ASP A 310 -12.76 41.57 1.84
C ASP A 310 -12.11 42.96 1.64
N VAL A 311 -10.87 42.96 1.16
CA VAL A 311 -10.17 44.18 0.75
C VAL A 311 -10.33 44.32 -0.75
N ASP A 312 -10.91 45.46 -1.11
CA ASP A 312 -11.24 45.93 -2.44
C ASP A 312 -10.07 45.91 -3.44
N GLU A 313 -10.48 45.72 -4.69
CA GLU A 313 -9.80 46.01 -5.95
C GLU A 313 -9.21 47.44 -5.95
N ASP A 314 -8.00 47.60 -6.46
CA ASP A 314 -7.66 48.76 -7.30
C ASP A 314 -6.42 48.46 -8.17
N ASP A 315 -6.63 48.75 -9.44
CA ASP A 315 -5.77 48.89 -10.62
C ASP A 315 -4.28 49.20 -10.38
N ASP A 316 -3.42 48.60 -11.22
CA ASP A 316 -2.43 49.39 -11.98
C ASP A 316 -1.92 48.60 -13.20
N ASP A 317 -2.42 49.03 -14.37
CA ASP A 317 -1.83 48.85 -15.68
C ASP A 317 -0.38 49.35 -15.72
N VAL A 318 0.56 48.52 -16.18
CA VAL A 318 1.74 49.02 -16.90
C VAL A 318 2.05 48.08 -18.07
N ASP A 319 1.58 48.51 -19.24
CA ASP A 319 2.07 48.14 -20.55
C ASP A 319 3.54 48.57 -20.76
N GLU A 320 4.13 47.99 -21.81
CA GLU A 320 5.26 48.48 -22.62
C GLU A 320 6.64 47.77 -22.49
N VAL A 321 7.01 47.20 -23.65
CA VAL A 321 8.30 47.26 -24.38
C VAL A 321 9.51 46.46 -23.86
N ASP A 322 10.36 45.87 -24.67
CA ASP A 322 10.46 45.71 -26.13
C ASP A 322 11.46 44.57 -26.40
N GLU A 323 11.41 44.11 -27.63
CA GLU A 323 12.37 43.32 -28.40
C GLU A 323 13.86 43.63 -28.11
N ASP A 324 14.72 42.59 -28.11
CA ASP A 324 16.06 42.63 -28.70
C ASP A 324 16.84 41.34 -28.37
N SER A 325 17.07 40.48 -29.37
CA SER A 325 18.37 39.83 -29.63
C SER A 325 18.26 38.77 -30.75
N ASP A 326 18.11 39.26 -31.98
CA ASP A 326 18.73 38.62 -33.14
C ASP A 326 20.07 39.33 -33.35
N ASP A 327 21.19 38.62 -33.27
CA ASP A 327 22.43 39.01 -33.95
C ASP A 327 23.17 37.74 -34.37
N ASP A 328 23.01 37.44 -35.66
CA ASP A 328 23.81 36.52 -36.46
C ASP A 328 25.28 36.98 -36.48
N LEU A 329 26.22 36.06 -36.25
CA LEU A 329 27.54 36.14 -36.87
C LEU A 329 27.97 34.74 -37.34
N ASP A 330 27.89 34.58 -38.66
CA ASP A 330 28.56 33.61 -39.52
C ASP A 330 30.10 33.76 -39.50
N GLU A 331 30.74 32.82 -40.22
CA GLU A 331 32.13 32.77 -40.74
C GLU A 331 33.11 31.95 -39.86
N GLU A 332 33.37 30.67 -40.18
CA GLU A 332 34.18 30.10 -41.28
C GLU A 332 35.67 29.93 -40.92
N GLU A 333 36.29 28.94 -41.58
CA GLU A 333 37.72 28.54 -41.60
C GLU A 333 38.15 27.48 -40.55
N GLU A 334 38.19 26.18 -40.93
CA GLU A 334 39.27 25.48 -41.67
C GLU A 334 40.45 25.13 -40.75
N GLU A 335 40.60 23.85 -40.38
CA GLU A 335 41.49 22.85 -41.00
C GLU A 335 42.84 22.73 -40.27
N GLU A 336 43.19 21.47 -39.96
CA GLU A 336 44.56 20.95 -39.86
C GLU A 336 45.43 21.52 -38.68
N GLU A 337 46.29 20.81 -37.97
CA GLU A 337 47.05 19.61 -38.24
C GLU A 337 47.69 19.14 -36.90
N ASN A 338 48.17 17.91 -36.90
CA ASN A 338 48.97 17.24 -35.88
C ASN A 338 50.07 18.08 -35.19
N GLU A 339 50.18 17.99 -33.85
CA GLU A 339 51.28 17.34 -33.07
C GLU A 339 51.21 17.70 -31.57
#